data_AF-A0A3T0EAD3-F1
#
_entry.id   AF-A0A3T0EAD3-F1
#
_cell.length_a   1.000
_cell.length_b   1.000
_cell.length_c   1.000
_cell.angle_alpha   90.00
_cell.angle_beta   90.00
_cell.angle_gamma   90.00
#
_symmetry.space_group_name_H-M   'P 1'
#
loop_
_entity.id
_entity.type
_entity.pdbx_description
1 polymer ?
#
loop_
_entity_poly.entity_id
_entity_poly.type
_entity_poly.pdbx_seq_one_letter_code
_entity_poly.pdbx_strand_id
1 'polypeptide(L)'
;MTIQRFILSAAPFLALVLFAAAHAQFDPTAPDAVVEYGGPDPVIIETAEGPVEFIAEIAATEASRARGMMYRESMEPNEAMLFDFEVVQPVAIWMANTLIPLDIIFIREDGTIAKIIANAQPLSRRSLPSDFPVLAVLEIAGGRSAETGIAPGDLVRHALFGTDVADEPMVDAEELDAGEDAAEDAIEPDAEGSDAGDDEAAEE
;
A
#
# COMPACT_ATOMS: atom_id res chain seq x y z
N MET A 1 -92.02 33.48 -2.38
CA MET A 1 -92.30 32.03 -2.35
C MET A 1 -92.02 31.45 -3.73
N THR A 2 -90.75 31.14 -4.04
CA THR A 2 -90.36 30.34 -5.23
C THR A 2 -89.00 29.66 -4.98
N ILE A 3 -89.08 28.42 -4.49
CA ILE A 3 -88.36 27.19 -4.88
C ILE A 3 -86.83 27.24 -5.16
N GLN A 4 -86.13 26.49 -4.30
CA GLN A 4 -84.78 25.92 -4.33
C GLN A 4 -84.28 25.41 -5.71
N ARG A 5 -83.00 25.66 -6.03
CA ARG A 5 -82.18 24.76 -6.86
C ARG A 5 -80.76 24.64 -6.28
N PHE A 6 -80.43 23.44 -5.80
CA PHE A 6 -79.07 23.02 -5.44
C PHE A 6 -78.25 22.88 -6.72
N ILE A 7 -77.07 23.50 -6.76
CA ILE A 7 -76.02 23.15 -7.71
C ILE A 7 -74.89 22.53 -6.90
N LEU A 8 -74.75 21.20 -7.00
CA LEU A 8 -73.51 20.51 -6.69
C LEU A 8 -72.44 21.05 -7.64
N SER A 9 -71.38 21.66 -7.12
CA SER A 9 -70.13 21.83 -7.88
C SER A 9 -69.07 20.95 -7.26
N ALA A 10 -68.68 19.94 -8.02
CA ALA A 10 -67.68 18.93 -7.68
C ALA A 10 -66.31 19.58 -7.40
N ALA A 11 -65.65 19.11 -6.34
CA ALA A 11 -64.25 19.42 -6.09
C ALA A 11 -63.38 18.75 -7.18
N PRO A 12 -62.40 19.46 -7.79
CA PRO A 12 -61.41 18.79 -8.62
C PRO A 12 -60.40 18.07 -7.72
N PHE A 13 -60.66 16.79 -7.49
CA PHE A 13 -59.68 15.81 -7.01
C PHE A 13 -59.00 15.20 -8.24
N LEU A 14 -57.83 15.70 -8.69
CA LEU A 14 -56.91 15.03 -9.62
C LEU A 14 -55.76 15.98 -10.00
N ALA A 15 -54.48 15.63 -10.01
CA ALA A 15 -53.72 14.51 -9.49
C ALA A 15 -52.28 15.03 -9.33
N LEU A 16 -51.73 14.97 -8.11
CA LEU A 16 -50.30 15.10 -7.92
C LEU A 16 -49.67 13.81 -8.45
N VAL A 17 -49.25 13.81 -9.72
CA VAL A 17 -48.45 12.71 -10.26
C VAL A 17 -47.08 12.81 -9.59
N LEU A 18 -46.94 12.11 -8.46
CA LEU A 18 -45.64 11.77 -7.91
C LEU A 18 -44.99 10.80 -8.89
N PHE A 19 -44.20 11.34 -9.82
CA PHE A 19 -43.21 10.56 -10.55
C PHE A 19 -42.15 10.12 -9.54
N ALA A 20 -42.43 9.02 -8.82
CA ALA A 20 -41.41 8.30 -8.09
C ALA A 20 -40.49 7.68 -9.14
N ALA A 21 -39.49 8.43 -9.60
CA ALA A 21 -38.36 7.85 -10.29
C ALA A 21 -37.70 6.89 -9.30
N ALA A 22 -37.94 5.59 -9.48
CA ALA A 22 -37.19 4.54 -8.84
C ALA A 22 -35.74 4.70 -9.31
N HIS A 23 -34.96 5.47 -8.56
CA HIS A 23 -33.52 5.50 -8.75
C HIS A 23 -33.03 4.14 -8.29
N ALA A 24 -32.71 3.27 -9.25
CA ALA A 24 -31.93 2.09 -8.94
C ALA A 24 -30.67 2.57 -8.24
N GLN A 25 -30.53 2.25 -6.96
CA GLN A 25 -29.34 2.58 -6.20
C GLN A 25 -28.19 1.75 -6.80
N PHE A 26 -27.14 2.42 -7.26
CA PHE A 26 -25.92 1.75 -7.69
C PHE A 26 -25.33 1.03 -6.49
N ASP A 27 -25.22 -0.29 -6.59
CA ASP A 27 -24.55 -1.14 -5.59
C ASP A 27 -23.13 -1.43 -6.09
N PRO A 28 -22.09 -0.76 -5.54
CA PRO A 28 -20.72 -1.00 -5.97
C PRO A 28 -20.24 -2.42 -5.63
N THR A 29 -20.94 -3.15 -4.76
CA THR A 29 -20.57 -4.51 -4.36
C THR A 29 -21.21 -5.60 -5.24
N ALA A 30 -22.07 -5.24 -6.20
CA ALA A 30 -22.66 -6.20 -7.13
C ALA A 30 -21.59 -6.82 -8.04
N PRO A 31 -21.59 -8.14 -8.32
CA PRO A 31 -20.50 -8.81 -9.06
C PRO A 31 -20.12 -8.14 -10.39
N ASP A 32 -21.12 -7.62 -11.12
CA ASP A 32 -21.02 -6.96 -12.42
C ASP A 32 -20.87 -5.44 -12.35
N ALA A 33 -20.76 -4.86 -11.15
CA ALA A 33 -20.50 -3.44 -10.98
C ALA A 33 -19.10 -3.08 -11.49
N VAL A 34 -19.04 -2.04 -12.33
CA VAL A 34 -17.78 -1.40 -12.73
C VAL A 34 -17.47 -0.32 -11.71
N VAL A 35 -16.31 -0.44 -11.07
CA VAL A 35 -15.83 0.48 -10.02
C VAL A 35 -14.44 0.96 -10.42
N GLU A 36 -14.25 2.27 -10.44
CA GLU A 36 -12.99 2.91 -10.76
C GLU A 36 -12.09 2.99 -9.52
N TYR A 37 -10.80 2.71 -9.72
CA TYR A 37 -9.75 2.86 -8.72
C TYR A 37 -8.71 3.88 -9.22
N GLY A 38 -8.01 4.54 -8.30
CA GLY A 38 -6.83 5.32 -8.64
C GLY A 38 -5.57 4.45 -8.77
N GLY A 39 -4.42 5.09 -9.01
CA GLY A 39 -3.15 4.40 -9.23
C GLY A 39 -3.08 3.72 -10.61
N PRO A 40 -2.28 2.65 -10.77
CA PRO A 40 -1.46 2.02 -9.72
C PRO A 40 -0.33 2.93 -9.24
N ASP A 41 -0.12 3.02 -7.92
CA ASP A 41 0.93 3.81 -7.29
C ASP A 41 1.91 2.91 -6.51
N PRO A 42 3.22 3.22 -6.48
CA PRO A 42 4.18 2.48 -5.67
C PRO A 42 3.98 2.76 -4.18
N VAL A 43 3.99 1.71 -3.36
CA VAL A 43 3.95 1.77 -1.90
C VAL A 43 5.15 1.00 -1.37
N ILE A 44 6.04 1.69 -0.66
CA ILE A 44 7.24 1.07 -0.08
C ILE A 44 7.08 0.99 1.43
N ILE A 45 7.32 -0.19 2.00
CA ILE A 45 7.32 -0.38 3.46
C ILE A 45 8.77 -0.55 3.90
N GLU A 46 9.23 0.33 4.79
CA GLU A 46 10.53 0.22 5.42
C GLU A 46 10.47 -0.79 6.57
N THR A 47 11.03 -1.97 6.36
CA THR A 47 11.14 -3.01 7.39
C THR A 47 12.55 -3.06 7.97
N ALA A 48 12.74 -3.79 9.06
CA ALA A 48 14.06 -4.09 9.61
C ALA A 48 14.94 -4.93 8.67
N GLU A 49 14.35 -5.66 7.72
CA GLU A 49 15.05 -6.54 6.78
C GLU A 49 15.35 -5.84 5.43
N GLY A 50 14.79 -4.64 5.21
CA GLY A 50 14.93 -3.86 3.99
C GLY A 50 13.59 -3.32 3.48
N PRO A 51 13.62 -2.42 2.48
CA PRO A 51 12.40 -1.92 1.88
C PRO A 51 11.68 -3.02 1.08
N VAL A 52 10.36 -3.07 1.20
CA VAL A 52 9.48 -3.97 0.44
C VAL A 52 8.54 -3.12 -0.40
N GLU A 53 8.55 -3.34 -1.70
CA GLU A 53 7.74 -2.56 -2.66
C GLU A 53 6.48 -3.32 -3.07
N PHE A 54 5.36 -2.59 -3.11
CA PHE A 54 4.08 -3.01 -3.66
C PHE A 54 3.59 -2.01 -4.69
N ILE A 55 2.76 -2.48 -5.61
CA ILE A 55 2.05 -1.66 -6.59
C ILE A 55 0.57 -1.67 -6.20
N ALA A 56 0.07 -0.53 -5.74
CA ALA A 56 -1.25 -0.42 -5.12
C ALA A 56 -2.27 0.24 -6.05
N GLU A 57 -3.44 -0.38 -6.20
CA GLU A 57 -4.65 0.33 -6.62
C GLU A 57 -5.18 1.19 -5.47
N ILE A 58 -5.69 2.38 -5.79
CA ILE A 58 -6.12 3.34 -4.77
C ILE A 58 -7.66 3.34 -4.63
N ALA A 59 -8.13 2.89 -3.48
CA ALA A 59 -9.53 2.92 -3.09
C ALA A 59 -9.85 4.20 -2.30
N ALA A 60 -10.00 5.33 -3.00
CA ALA A 60 -10.27 6.64 -2.40
C ALA A 60 -11.75 7.10 -2.43
N THR A 61 -12.64 6.35 -3.10
CA THR A 61 -14.07 6.71 -3.16
C THR A 61 -14.89 5.76 -2.29
N GLU A 62 -16.10 6.18 -1.88
CA GLU A 62 -17.01 5.28 -1.15
C GLU A 62 -17.27 3.98 -1.93
N ALA A 63 -17.45 4.07 -3.26
CA ALA A 63 -17.67 2.92 -4.12
C ALA A 63 -16.46 1.97 -4.17
N SER A 64 -15.25 2.50 -4.39
CA SER A 64 -14.02 1.70 -4.43
C SER A 64 -13.65 1.12 -3.07
N ARG A 65 -13.85 1.85 -1.97
CA ARG A 65 -13.68 1.32 -0.61
C ARG A 65 -14.70 0.22 -0.28
N ALA A 66 -15.96 0.38 -0.70
CA ALA A 66 -16.99 -0.62 -0.46
C ALA A 66 -16.74 -1.90 -1.27
N ARG A 67 -16.23 -1.78 -2.49
CA ARG A 67 -15.90 -2.90 -3.38
C ARG A 67 -14.62 -3.62 -2.95
N GLY A 68 -13.55 -2.90 -2.65
CA GLY A 68 -12.27 -3.48 -2.26
C GLY A 68 -11.79 -4.60 -3.20
N MET A 69 -11.21 -5.64 -2.62
CA MET A 69 -10.72 -6.83 -3.34
C MET A 69 -11.82 -7.88 -3.67
N MET A 70 -13.11 -7.54 -3.60
CA MET A 70 -14.18 -8.51 -3.86
C MET A 70 -14.07 -9.15 -5.26
N TYR A 71 -14.38 -10.44 -5.32
CA TYR A 71 -14.45 -11.26 -6.53
C TYR A 71 -13.13 -11.47 -7.31
N ARG A 72 -12.00 -10.95 -6.83
CA ARG A 72 -10.68 -11.29 -7.40
C ARG A 72 -10.32 -12.73 -7.06
N GLU A 73 -9.97 -13.51 -8.06
CA GLU A 73 -9.64 -14.94 -7.91
C GLU A 73 -8.16 -15.17 -7.51
N SER A 74 -7.30 -14.19 -7.80
CA SER A 74 -5.87 -14.22 -7.53
C SER A 74 -5.34 -12.81 -7.26
N MET A 75 -4.13 -12.75 -6.72
CA MET A 75 -3.37 -11.53 -6.47
C MET A 75 -1.88 -11.87 -6.52
N GLU A 76 -1.10 -11.11 -7.26
CA GLU A 76 0.34 -11.29 -7.36
C GLU A 76 1.05 -10.82 -6.07
N PRO A 77 2.26 -11.34 -5.74
CA PRO A 77 2.90 -11.08 -4.45
C PRO A 77 3.23 -9.61 -4.14
N ASN A 78 3.34 -8.77 -5.16
CA ASN A 78 3.63 -7.33 -5.07
C ASN A 78 2.42 -6.47 -5.42
N GLU A 79 1.25 -7.03 -5.71
CA GLU A 79 0.03 -6.24 -5.84
C GLU A 79 -0.43 -5.80 -4.45
N ALA A 80 -1.16 -4.69 -4.39
CA ALA A 80 -1.81 -4.20 -3.18
C ALA A 80 -3.06 -3.38 -3.51
N MET A 81 -3.84 -3.08 -2.48
CA MET A 81 -4.85 -2.01 -2.54
C MET A 81 -4.70 -1.11 -1.32
N LEU A 82 -4.57 0.18 -1.57
CA LEU A 82 -4.49 1.21 -0.54
C LEU A 82 -5.84 1.94 -0.43
N PHE A 83 -6.48 1.79 0.71
CA PHE A 83 -7.72 2.47 1.08
C PHE A 83 -7.38 3.81 1.72
N ASP A 84 -7.77 4.90 1.09
CA ASP A 84 -7.69 6.25 1.66
C ASP A 84 -9.04 6.61 2.28
N PHE A 85 -9.09 6.81 3.60
CA PHE A 85 -10.30 7.18 4.31
C PHE A 85 -10.53 8.69 4.42
N GLU A 86 -9.61 9.53 3.89
CA GLU A 86 -9.63 11.00 3.86
C GLU A 86 -9.59 11.69 5.25
N VAL A 87 -10.00 10.98 6.30
CA VAL A 87 -10.10 11.47 7.68
C VAL A 87 -9.54 10.42 8.62
N VAL A 88 -8.72 10.86 9.57
CA VAL A 88 -8.16 10.02 10.63
C VAL A 88 -9.26 9.58 11.59
N GLN A 89 -9.62 8.29 11.55
CA GLN A 89 -10.67 7.73 12.38
C GLN A 89 -10.50 6.22 12.59
N PRO A 90 -11.13 5.63 13.62
CA PRO A 90 -11.23 4.18 13.71
C PRO A 90 -12.05 3.63 12.54
N VAL A 91 -11.55 2.60 11.87
CA VAL A 91 -12.21 1.97 10.72
C VAL A 91 -12.33 0.45 10.95
N ALA A 92 -13.13 -0.21 10.14
CA ALA A 92 -13.21 -1.66 10.13
C ALA A 92 -13.32 -2.19 8.71
N ILE A 93 -12.64 -3.31 8.48
CA ILE A 93 -12.66 -4.06 7.22
C ILE A 93 -13.44 -5.37 7.42
N TRP A 94 -13.82 -6.00 6.32
CA TRP A 94 -14.40 -7.35 6.28
C TRP A 94 -13.96 -8.04 4.98
N MET A 95 -14.21 -9.34 4.88
CA MET A 95 -13.80 -10.16 3.73
C MET A 95 -15.01 -10.62 2.91
N ALA A 96 -16.15 -9.92 3.01
CA ALA A 96 -17.36 -10.30 2.30
C ALA A 96 -17.09 -10.30 0.79
N ASN A 97 -17.36 -11.42 0.12
CA ASN A 97 -17.10 -11.62 -1.31
C ASN A 97 -15.62 -11.55 -1.75
N THR A 98 -14.67 -11.42 -0.84
CA THR A 98 -13.23 -11.54 -1.13
C THR A 98 -12.83 -13.02 -1.13
N LEU A 99 -12.27 -13.50 -2.25
CA LEU A 99 -12.00 -14.93 -2.48
C LEU A 99 -10.59 -15.36 -2.04
N ILE A 100 -9.67 -14.41 -2.00
CA ILE A 100 -8.27 -14.59 -1.61
C ILE A 100 -8.04 -14.22 -0.14
N PRO A 101 -7.13 -14.90 0.59
CA PRO A 101 -6.74 -14.45 1.92
C PRO A 101 -5.92 -13.16 1.79
N LEU A 102 -6.09 -12.25 2.76
CA LEU A 102 -5.40 -10.96 2.76
C LEU A 102 -4.74 -10.70 4.12
N ASP A 103 -3.62 -10.00 4.11
CA ASP A 103 -3.13 -9.29 5.28
C ASP A 103 -3.70 -7.87 5.25
N ILE A 104 -4.29 -7.44 6.36
CA ILE A 104 -4.92 -6.13 6.50
C ILE A 104 -4.04 -5.27 7.41
N ILE A 105 -3.41 -4.26 6.82
CA ILE A 105 -2.42 -3.41 7.47
C ILE A 105 -3.06 -2.04 7.71
N PHE A 106 -3.28 -1.69 8.97
CA PHE A 106 -3.85 -0.40 9.36
C PHE A 106 -2.74 0.63 9.57
N ILE A 107 -2.84 1.80 8.94
CA ILE A 107 -1.75 2.78 8.83
C ILE A 107 -2.18 4.14 9.38
N ARG A 108 -1.36 4.73 10.27
CA ARG A 108 -1.59 6.06 10.84
C ARG A 108 -1.38 7.16 9.79
N GLU A 109 -1.81 8.38 10.12
CA GLU A 109 -1.64 9.56 9.25
C GLU A 109 -0.18 9.84 8.86
N ASP A 110 0.77 9.52 9.74
CA ASP A 110 2.21 9.68 9.52
C ASP A 110 2.86 8.52 8.74
N GLY A 111 2.07 7.57 8.23
CA GLY A 111 2.56 6.39 7.51
C GLY A 111 2.98 5.24 8.42
N THR A 112 2.96 5.38 9.75
CA THR A 112 3.36 4.30 10.66
C THR A 112 2.31 3.18 10.70
N ILE A 113 2.72 1.93 10.56
CA ILE A 113 1.82 0.78 10.73
C ILE A 113 1.34 0.69 12.19
N ALA A 114 0.03 0.77 12.39
CA ALA A 114 -0.61 0.67 13.70
C ALA A 114 -0.84 -0.78 14.13
N LYS A 115 -1.31 -1.61 13.19
CA LYS A 115 -1.78 -2.96 13.46
C LYS A 115 -1.80 -3.75 12.15
N ILE A 116 -1.52 -5.04 12.26
CA ILE A 116 -1.67 -5.99 11.14
C ILE A 116 -2.63 -7.09 11.60
N ILE A 117 -3.60 -7.42 10.74
CA ILE A 117 -4.41 -8.63 10.85
C ILE A 117 -3.98 -9.53 9.70
N ALA A 118 -3.12 -10.50 10.01
CA ALA A 118 -2.62 -11.43 9.01
C ALA A 118 -3.66 -12.51 8.69
N ASN A 119 -3.62 -13.02 7.45
CA ASN A 119 -4.43 -14.13 6.95
C ASN A 119 -5.93 -13.98 7.25
N ALA A 120 -6.48 -12.79 6.96
CA ALA A 120 -7.91 -12.54 7.03
C ALA A 120 -8.67 -13.57 6.17
N GLN A 121 -9.69 -14.19 6.77
CA GLN A 121 -10.36 -15.34 6.18
C GLN A 121 -11.26 -14.93 5.00
N PRO A 122 -11.09 -15.53 3.80
CA PRO A 122 -11.97 -15.29 2.67
C PRO A 122 -13.45 -15.46 3.01
N LEU A 123 -14.30 -14.65 2.37
CA LEU A 123 -15.76 -14.66 2.51
C LEU A 123 -16.30 -14.34 3.92
N SER A 124 -15.43 -14.04 4.90
CA SER A 124 -15.84 -13.76 6.26
C SER A 124 -16.51 -12.40 6.39
N ARG A 125 -17.68 -12.36 7.05
CA ARG A 125 -18.40 -11.11 7.39
C ARG A 125 -18.06 -10.58 8.78
N ARG A 126 -17.05 -11.18 9.44
CA ARG A 126 -16.58 -10.69 10.72
C ARG A 126 -15.97 -9.30 10.53
N SER A 127 -16.37 -8.35 11.36
CA SER A 127 -15.75 -7.03 11.40
C SER A 127 -14.33 -7.13 11.95
N LEU A 128 -13.39 -6.50 11.26
CA LEU A 128 -11.97 -6.45 11.57
C LEU A 128 -11.60 -4.99 11.88
N PRO A 129 -11.73 -4.54 13.15
CA PRO A 129 -11.50 -3.16 13.52
C PRO A 129 -10.01 -2.80 13.60
N SER A 130 -9.69 -1.54 13.32
CA SER A 130 -8.37 -0.95 13.51
C SER A 130 -7.99 -0.80 15.00
N ASP A 131 -8.97 -0.73 15.90
CA ASP A 131 -8.87 -0.42 17.34
C ASP A 131 -8.34 0.99 17.68
N PHE A 132 -7.76 1.71 16.72
CA PHE A 132 -7.20 3.05 16.88
C PHE A 132 -7.54 3.93 15.65
N PRO A 133 -7.47 5.27 15.77
CA PRO A 133 -7.59 6.16 14.63
C PRO A 133 -6.47 5.91 13.61
N VAL A 134 -6.85 5.77 12.34
CA VAL A 134 -5.95 5.52 11.21
C VAL A 134 -6.41 6.35 10.01
N LEU A 135 -5.48 6.64 9.09
CA LEU A 135 -5.79 7.33 7.84
C LEU A 135 -6.08 6.35 6.71
N ALA A 136 -5.39 5.20 6.72
CA ALA A 136 -5.41 4.28 5.60
C ALA A 136 -5.39 2.81 6.03
N VAL A 137 -5.73 1.95 5.09
CA VAL A 137 -5.51 0.50 5.15
C VAL A 137 -4.82 0.04 3.89
N LEU A 138 -3.79 -0.78 4.01
CA LEU A 138 -3.18 -1.50 2.89
C LEU A 138 -3.59 -2.97 2.97
N GLU A 139 -4.19 -3.48 1.89
CA GLU A 139 -4.47 -4.91 1.70
C GLU A 139 -3.40 -5.51 0.78
N ILE A 140 -2.73 -6.56 1.26
CA ILE A 140 -1.76 -7.36 0.50
C ILE A 140 -2.13 -8.84 0.58
N ALA A 141 -1.47 -9.70 -0.22
CA ALA A 141 -1.70 -11.15 -0.19
C ALA A 141 -1.54 -11.72 1.24
N GLY A 142 -2.42 -12.65 1.62
CA GLY A 142 -2.41 -13.25 2.97
C GLY A 142 -1.09 -13.96 3.29
N GLY A 143 -0.52 -13.65 4.46
CA GLY A 143 0.78 -14.17 4.92
C GLY A 143 1.98 -13.34 4.46
N ARG A 144 1.79 -12.43 3.49
CA ARG A 144 2.88 -11.67 2.88
C ARG A 144 3.61 -10.77 3.87
N SER A 145 2.91 -10.22 4.87
CA SER A 145 3.54 -9.42 5.91
C SER A 145 4.59 -10.21 6.69
N ALA A 146 4.27 -11.46 7.06
CA ALA A 146 5.20 -12.34 7.76
C ALA A 146 6.35 -12.80 6.85
N GLU A 147 6.09 -13.06 5.57
CA GLU A 147 7.13 -13.46 4.60
C GLU A 147 8.18 -12.37 4.34
N THR A 148 7.79 -11.10 4.47
CA THR A 148 8.61 -9.94 4.10
C THR A 148 9.07 -9.12 5.30
N GLY A 149 8.85 -9.62 6.52
CA GLY A 149 9.31 -8.97 7.75
C GLY A 149 8.53 -7.71 8.16
N ILE A 150 7.36 -7.44 7.55
CA ILE A 150 6.54 -6.27 7.85
C ILE A 150 5.89 -6.42 9.24
N ALA A 151 6.07 -5.41 10.08
CA ALA A 151 5.59 -5.39 11.46
C ALA A 151 4.92 -4.05 11.86
N PRO A 152 4.07 -4.05 12.91
CA PRO A 152 3.62 -2.80 13.51
C PRO A 152 4.79 -1.93 13.96
N GLY A 153 4.77 -0.65 13.60
CA GLY A 153 5.86 0.31 13.82
C GLY A 153 6.68 0.63 12.58
N ASP A 154 6.63 -0.20 11.54
CA ASP A 154 7.29 0.08 10.26
C ASP A 154 6.65 1.29 9.57
N LEU A 155 7.42 1.94 8.69
CA LEU A 155 7.00 3.14 7.97
C LEU A 155 6.56 2.80 6.56
N VAL A 156 5.36 3.25 6.19
CA VAL A 156 4.85 3.18 4.82
C VAL A 156 5.14 4.50 4.11
N ARG A 157 5.85 4.41 2.98
CA ARG A 157 6.16 5.52 2.08
C ARG A 157 5.16 5.59 0.94
N HIS A 158 4.43 6.70 0.90
CA HIS A 158 3.47 7.02 -0.16
C HIS A 158 3.08 8.51 -0.05
N ALA A 159 2.67 9.13 -1.17
CA ALA A 159 2.25 10.54 -1.18
C ALA A 159 1.10 10.85 -0.19
N LEU A 160 0.24 9.86 0.07
CA LEU A 160 -0.87 9.96 1.04
C LEU A 160 -0.41 10.33 2.46
N PHE A 161 0.80 9.94 2.85
CA PHE A 161 1.35 10.18 4.19
C PHE A 161 2.37 11.33 4.22
N GLY A 162 2.62 11.97 3.07
CA GLY A 162 3.70 12.97 2.93
C GLY A 162 5.11 12.38 3.12
N THR A 163 5.28 11.09 2.82
CA THR A 163 6.52 10.32 2.99
C THR A 163 7.00 9.71 1.67
N ASP A 164 6.56 10.27 0.54
CA ASP A 164 6.92 9.83 -0.79
C ASP A 164 8.44 9.75 -0.99
N VAL A 165 8.87 8.70 -1.67
CA VAL A 165 10.23 8.62 -2.21
C VAL A 165 10.19 9.53 -3.43
N ALA A 166 10.61 10.78 -3.28
CA ALA A 166 10.99 11.60 -4.43
C ALA A 166 11.98 10.77 -5.26
N ASP A 167 11.92 10.87 -6.60
CA ASP A 167 12.78 10.19 -7.60
C ASP A 167 14.29 10.40 -7.37
N GLU A 168 14.81 9.96 -6.22
CA GLU A 168 16.23 9.78 -5.97
C GLU A 168 16.54 8.43 -6.60
N PRO A 169 17.36 8.38 -7.66
CA PRO A 169 17.68 7.13 -8.32
C PRO A 169 18.24 6.18 -7.27
N MET A 170 17.62 5.01 -7.15
CA MET A 170 18.20 3.86 -6.47
C MET A 170 19.60 3.66 -7.06
N VAL A 171 20.62 4.14 -6.34
CA VAL A 171 22.01 3.89 -6.73
C VAL A 171 22.19 2.39 -6.58
N ASP A 172 22.33 1.72 -7.72
CA ASP A 172 22.65 0.30 -7.78
C ASP A 172 23.78 0.01 -6.79
N ALA A 173 23.55 -0.95 -5.89
CA ALA A 173 24.48 -1.31 -4.82
C ALA A 173 25.77 -2.01 -5.32
N GLU A 174 26.18 -1.77 -6.57
CA GLU A 174 27.38 -2.34 -7.20
C GLU A 174 28.52 -1.33 -7.46
N GLU A 175 28.40 -0.05 -7.10
CA GLU A 175 29.54 0.89 -7.14
C GLU A 175 30.01 1.32 -5.73
N LEU A 176 30.44 0.34 -4.93
CA LEU A 176 31.31 0.56 -3.77
C LEU A 176 32.46 -0.46 -3.77
N ASP A 177 33.15 -0.60 -4.90
CA ASP A 177 34.50 -1.20 -4.90
C ASP A 177 35.32 -0.71 -6.11
N ALA A 178 35.95 0.46 -5.95
CA ALA A 178 37.27 0.73 -6.52
C ALA A 178 37.69 2.16 -6.18
N GLY A 179 38.43 2.32 -5.09
CA GLY A 179 39.23 3.52 -4.90
C GLY A 179 39.33 3.96 -3.46
N GLU A 180 40.11 3.24 -2.67
CA GLU A 180 41.11 3.84 -1.79
C GLU A 180 42.00 2.70 -1.26
N ASP A 181 43.17 2.49 -1.87
CA ASP A 181 44.31 1.98 -1.10
C ASP A 181 45.58 2.69 -1.57
N ALA A 182 45.82 3.76 -0.82
CA ALA A 182 47.07 4.34 -0.40
C ALA A 182 48.36 3.80 -1.06
N ALA A 183 49.06 4.76 -1.67
CA ALA A 183 50.50 4.73 -1.85
C ALA A 183 51.21 4.69 -0.49
N GLU A 184 52.03 3.67 -0.27
CA GLU A 184 53.24 3.70 0.54
C GLU A 184 54.16 2.55 0.08
N ASP A 185 55.48 2.74 0.19
CA ASP A 185 56.61 1.92 -0.32
C ASP A 185 56.98 2.11 -1.80
N ALA A 186 58.24 2.35 -2.21
CA ALA A 186 59.50 2.47 -1.49
C ALA A 186 60.48 3.30 -2.35
N ILE A 187 61.37 4.03 -1.69
CA ILE A 187 62.57 4.63 -2.30
C ILE A 187 63.66 3.56 -2.27
N GLU A 188 64.05 3.06 -3.44
CA GLU A 188 65.33 2.35 -3.63
C GLU A 188 66.25 3.19 -4.52
N PRO A 189 67.52 3.42 -4.13
CA PRO A 189 68.53 3.95 -5.04
C PRO A 189 69.33 2.82 -5.70
N ASP A 190 69.37 2.83 -7.03
CA ASP A 190 70.31 2.08 -7.85
C ASP A 190 71.76 2.57 -7.65
N ALA A 191 72.69 1.65 -7.42
CA ALA A 191 74.07 1.78 -7.93
C ALA A 191 74.81 0.43 -7.88
N GLU A 192 75.09 -0.09 -9.08
CA GLU A 192 76.08 -1.14 -9.34
C GLU A 192 77.51 -0.70 -8.95
N GLY A 193 78.37 -1.67 -8.64
CA GLY A 193 79.81 -1.42 -8.57
C GLY A 193 80.64 -2.57 -8.01
N SER A 194 81.21 -3.35 -8.92
CA SER A 194 82.33 -4.30 -8.76
C SER A 194 83.45 -3.86 -7.80
N ASP A 195 84.09 -4.80 -7.10
CA ASP A 195 85.51 -5.19 -7.32
C ASP A 195 86.02 -6.14 -6.20
N ALA A 196 87.08 -6.87 -6.56
CA ALA A 196 87.79 -8.01 -6.00
C ALA A 196 88.28 -7.99 -4.53
N GLY A 197 88.75 -9.17 -4.11
CA GLY A 197 89.69 -9.40 -3.02
C GLY A 197 89.25 -10.58 -2.15
N ASP A 198 89.67 -11.80 -2.47
CA ASP A 198 90.93 -12.44 -2.02
C ASP A 198 90.92 -12.91 -0.56
N ASP A 199 91.50 -14.10 -0.40
CA ASP A 199 92.07 -14.70 0.80
C ASP A 199 91.12 -15.20 1.90
N GLU A 200 91.40 -16.25 2.65
CA GLU A 200 92.36 -17.37 2.64
C GLU A 200 92.09 -18.07 3.99
N ALA A 201 92.23 -19.39 4.07
CA ALA A 201 92.47 -20.16 5.31
C ALA A 201 91.34 -20.17 6.38
N ALA A 202 91.18 -21.17 7.25
CA ALA A 202 91.78 -22.47 7.53
C ALA A 202 90.73 -23.23 8.39
N GLU A 203 90.64 -24.56 8.32
CA GLU A 203 90.95 -25.50 9.43
C GLU A 203 90.30 -25.14 10.79
N GLU A 204 89.52 -25.96 11.49
CA GLU A 204 89.31 -27.41 11.54
C GLU A 204 87.85 -27.74 11.91
#